data_AF-A0A0W0RQ51-F1
#
_entry.id   AF-A0A0W0RQ51-F1
#
_cell.length_a   1.000
_cell.length_b   1.000
_cell.length_c   1.000
_cell.angle_alpha   90.00
_cell.angle_beta   90.00
_cell.angle_gamma   90.00
#
_symmetry.space_group_name_H-M   'P 1'
#
loop_
_entity.id
_entity.type
_entity.pdbx_description
1 polymer ?
#
loop_
_entity_poly.entity_id
_entity_poly.type
_entity_poly.pdbx_seq_one_letter_code
_entity_poly.pdbx_strand_id
1 'polypeptide(L)'
;MQRFHSILFVSPGVKDETEALQLALKLASNNEAQLRIFNTCPTFPDTLSEYKTSDEESLINKMNKAIQLAKSGAMLKWIMALHPINLTTCQRMIR
;
A
#
# COMPACT_ATOMS: atom_id res chain seq x y z
N MET A 1 -8.53 -5.26 23.92
CA MET A 1 -8.16 -5.59 22.52
C MET A 1 -6.66 -5.41 22.35
N GLN A 2 -5.97 -6.30 21.65
CA GLN A 2 -4.54 -6.10 21.34
C GLN A 2 -4.39 -4.85 20.47
N ARG A 3 -3.53 -3.91 20.89
CA ARG A 3 -3.14 -2.77 20.06
C ARG A 3 -2.14 -3.26 19.02
N PHE A 4 -2.47 -3.14 17.74
CA PHE A 4 -1.52 -3.39 16.67
C PHE A 4 -0.56 -2.21 16.59
N HIS A 5 0.74 -2.44 16.76
CA HIS A 5 1.75 -1.37 16.70
C HIS A 5 2.24 -1.13 15.25
N SER A 6 2.08 -2.13 14.39
CA SER A 6 2.41 -2.05 12.97
C SER A 6 1.50 -2.97 12.17
N ILE A 7 1.03 -2.48 11.02
CA ILE A 7 0.19 -3.22 10.07
C ILE A 7 0.95 -3.30 8.75
N LEU A 8 0.98 -4.49 8.16
CA LEU A 8 1.56 -4.74 6.84
C LEU A 8 0.44 -5.04 5.84
N PHE A 9 0.32 -4.20 4.83
CA PHE A 9 -0.55 -4.43 3.68
C PHE A 9 0.28 -5.03 2.54
N VAL A 10 -0.07 -6.24 2.10
CA VAL A 10 0.59 -6.93 0.99
C VAL A 10 -0.27 -6.81 -0.25
N SER A 11 0.27 -6.16 -1.27
CA SER A 11 -0.37 -5.92 -2.56
C SER A 11 0.28 -6.80 -3.62
N PRO A 12 -0.49 -7.67 -4.29
CA PRO A 12 -0.03 -8.33 -5.51
C PRO A 12 0.02 -7.42 -6.75
N GLY A 13 -0.46 -6.18 -6.68
CA GLY A 13 -0.29 -5.18 -7.75
C GLY A 13 -1.09 -5.43 -9.05
N VAL A 14 -1.87 -6.52 -9.09
CA VAL A 14 -2.61 -7.00 -10.28
C VAL A 14 -4.12 -6.76 -10.19
N LYS A 15 -4.67 -6.44 -9.02
CA LYS A 15 -6.12 -6.25 -8.79
C LYS A 15 -6.42 -4.85 -8.26
N ASP A 16 -7.67 -4.42 -8.38
CA ASP A 16 -8.15 -3.27 -7.62
C ASP A 16 -8.23 -3.67 -6.14
N GLU A 17 -7.49 -2.95 -5.31
CA GLU A 17 -7.31 -3.21 -3.89
C GLU A 17 -7.76 -2.02 -3.04
N THR A 18 -8.47 -1.06 -3.65
CA THR A 18 -8.86 0.20 -3.01
C THR A 18 -9.66 -0.03 -1.74
N GLU A 19 -10.65 -0.93 -1.76
CA GLU A 19 -11.45 -1.27 -0.57
C GLU A 19 -10.61 -1.92 0.54
N ALA A 20 -9.74 -2.86 0.18
CA ALA A 20 -8.85 -3.52 1.13
C ALA A 20 -7.88 -2.51 1.78
N LEU A 21 -7.37 -1.57 0.99
CA LEU A 21 -6.51 -0.50 1.46
C LEU A 21 -7.26 0.50 2.37
N GLN A 22 -8.52 0.81 2.07
CA GLN A 22 -9.38 1.60 2.96
C GLN A 22 -9.58 0.94 4.32
N LEU A 23 -9.82 -0.37 4.35
CA LEU A 23 -9.92 -1.13 5.60
C LEU A 23 -8.60 -1.13 6.38
N ALA A 24 -7.47 -1.30 5.69
CA ALA A 24 -6.15 -1.25 6.32
C ALA A 24 -5.83 0.13 6.91
N LEU A 25 -6.18 1.21 6.21
CA LEU A 25 -6.03 2.58 6.70
C LEU A 25 -6.92 2.83 7.94
N LYS A 26 -8.16 2.36 7.92
CA LYS A 26 -9.08 2.45 9.07
C LYS A 26 -8.53 1.69 10.27
N LEU A 27 -8.02 0.47 10.04
CA LEU A 27 -7.41 -0.34 11.09
C LEU A 27 -6.16 0.34 11.68
N ALA A 28 -5.31 0.91 10.84
CA ALA A 28 -4.12 1.65 11.26
C ALA A 28 -4.48 2.87 12.10
N SER A 29 -5.44 3.68 11.65
CA SER A 29 -5.87 4.85 12.41
C SER A 29 -6.50 4.48 13.75
N ASN A 30 -7.39 3.50 13.78
CA ASN A 30 -8.04 3.04 15.01
C ASN A 30 -7.05 2.49 16.06
N ASN A 31 -5.85 2.09 15.65
CA ASN A 31 -4.82 1.55 16.51
C ASN A 31 -3.63 2.50 16.72
N GLU A 32 -3.67 3.71 16.14
CA GLU A 32 -2.52 4.64 16.10
C GLU A 32 -1.24 3.94 15.57
N ALA A 33 -1.42 3.05 14.59
CA ALA A 33 -0.39 2.14 14.11
C ALA A 33 0.25 2.63 12.81
N GLN A 34 1.51 2.25 12.60
CA GLN A 34 2.17 2.43 11.30
C GLN A 34 1.62 1.45 10.27
N LEU A 35 1.23 1.94 9.09
CA LEU A 35 0.86 1.11 7.94
C LEU A 35 2.02 1.04 6.94
N ARG A 36 2.56 -0.17 6.74
CA ARG A 36 3.55 -0.45 5.70
C ARG A 36 2.88 -1.12 4.52
N ILE A 37 3.26 -0.72 3.31
CA ILE A 37 2.75 -1.30 2.08
C ILE A 37 3.89 -2.05 1.40
N PHE A 38 3.67 -3.33 1.13
CA PHE A 38 4.59 -4.20 0.43
C PHE A 38 3.97 -4.65 -0.89
N ASN A 39 4.60 -4.26 -2.00
CA ASN A 39 4.15 -4.62 -3.34
C ASN A 39 4.94 -5.83 -3.81
N THR A 40 4.28 -6.96 -4.07
CA THR A 40 4.95 -8.16 -4.57
C THR A 40 5.24 -7.96 -6.05
N CYS A 41 6.50 -8.00 -6.43
CA CYS A 41 6.92 -8.04 -7.82
C CYS A 41 7.31 -9.48 -8.17
N PRO A 42 6.67 -10.12 -9.17
CA PRO A 42 7.10 -11.43 -9.62
C PRO A 42 8.53 -11.35 -10.18
N THR A 43 9.25 -12.46 -10.12
CA THR A 43 10.60 -12.54 -10.72
C THR A 43 10.49 -12.32 -12.22
N PHE A 44 11.22 -11.31 -12.72
CA PHE A 44 11.26 -10.98 -14.13
C PHE A 44 12.24 -11.92 -14.85
N PRO A 45 11.84 -12.57 -15.96
CA PRO A 45 12.78 -13.36 -16.76
C PRO A 45 13.84 -12.43 -17.39
N ASP A 46 15.07 -12.93 -17.50
CA ASP A 46 16.22 -12.14 -18.00
C ASP A 46 15.99 -11.58 -19.41
N THR A 47 15.20 -12.30 -20.22
CA THR A 47 14.79 -11.91 -21.58
C THR A 47 13.93 -10.65 -21.63
N LEU A 48 13.32 -10.23 -20.51
CA LEU A 48 12.46 -9.06 -20.41
C LEU A 48 13.01 -8.02 -19.43
N SER A 49 14.29 -8.10 -19.09
CA SER A 49 14.95 -7.22 -18.12
C SER A 49 14.83 -5.72 -18.45
N GLU A 50 14.74 -5.37 -19.73
CA GLU A 50 14.52 -4.00 -20.20
C GLU A 50 13.18 -3.39 -19.75
N TYR A 51 12.15 -4.22 -19.52
CA TYR A 51 10.83 -3.77 -19.06
C TYR A 51 10.72 -3.64 -17.55
N LYS A 52 11.68 -4.21 -16.81
CA LYS A 52 11.62 -4.33 -15.36
C LYS A 52 11.43 -2.98 -14.66
N THR A 53 12.19 -1.97 -15.06
CA THR A 53 12.09 -0.62 -14.48
C THR A 53 10.72 -0.01 -14.73
N SER A 54 10.21 -0.12 -15.96
CA SER A 54 8.89 0.42 -16.32
C SER A 54 7.76 -0.27 -15.57
N ASP A 55 7.86 -1.58 -15.36
CA ASP A 55 6.90 -2.36 -14.60
C ASP A 55 6.94 -2.02 -13.10
N GLU A 56 8.13 -1.86 -12.52
CA GLU A 56 8.28 -1.41 -11.14
C GLU A 56 7.68 -0.01 -10.93
N GLU A 57 7.91 0.93 -11.86
CA GLU A 57 7.30 2.27 -11.84
C GLU A 57 5.77 2.21 -11.98
N SER A 58 5.26 1.36 -12.86
CA SER A 58 3.82 1.13 -13.05
C SER A 58 3.16 0.63 -11.77
N LEU A 59 3.81 -0.32 -11.07
CA LEU A 59 3.36 -0.86 -9.79
C LEU A 59 3.33 0.22 -8.69
N ILE A 60 4.36 1.06 -8.62
CA ILE A 60 4.41 2.20 -7.68
C ILE A 60 3.28 3.19 -7.99
N ASN A 61 3.10 3.56 -9.26
CA ASN A 61 2.09 4.52 -9.67
C ASN A 61 0.67 4.02 -9.41
N LYS A 62 0.39 2.74 -9.67
CA LYS A 62 -0.89 2.10 -9.32
C LYS A 62 -1.15 2.17 -7.82
N MET A 63 -0.16 1.81 -7.01
CA MET A 63 -0.30 1.86 -5.55
C MET A 63 -0.52 3.30 -5.04
N ASN A 64 0.22 4.28 -5.56
CA ASN A 64 0.02 5.68 -5.20
C ASN A 64 -1.40 6.16 -5.56
N LYS A 65 -1.93 5.78 -6.72
CA LYS A 65 -3.32 6.06 -7.09
C LYS A 65 -4.32 5.40 -6.12
N ALA A 66 -4.13 4.13 -5.79
CA ALA A 66 -4.97 3.42 -4.83
C ALA A 66 -4.94 4.08 -3.45
N ILE A 67 -3.77 4.53 -2.97
CA ILE A 67 -3.64 5.28 -1.72
C ILE A 67 -4.43 6.59 -1.79
N GLN A 68 -4.34 7.35 -2.88
CA GLN A 68 -5.07 8.61 -3.03
C GLN A 68 -6.59 8.40 -3.07
N LEU A 69 -7.06 7.37 -3.78
CA LEU A 69 -8.47 6.98 -3.82
C LEU A 69 -8.97 6.49 -2.45
N ALA A 70 -8.16 5.71 -1.74
CA ALA A 70 -8.50 5.26 -0.41
C ALA A 70 -8.61 6.44 0.57
N LYS A 71 -7.69 7.43 0.48
CA LYS A 71 -7.71 8.65 1.31
C LYS A 71 -8.88 9.59 1.01
N SER A 72 -9.34 9.65 -0.25
CA SER A 72 -10.40 10.57 -0.67
C SER A 72 -11.80 10.16 -0.23
N GLY A 73 -11.97 8.93 0.29
CA GLY A 73 -13.21 8.51 0.95
C GLY A 73 -13.56 9.44 2.11
N ALA A 74 -14.76 10.03 2.08
CA ALA A 74 -15.19 11.09 3.00
C ALA A 74 -15.00 10.73 4.49
N MET A 75 -15.13 9.46 4.85
CA MET A 75 -14.91 8.95 6.22
C MET A 75 -13.43 8.98 6.63
N LEU A 76 -12.51 8.66 5.73
CA LEU A 76 -11.07 8.58 6.02
C LEU A 76 -10.42 9.96 6.11
N LYS A 77 -10.97 10.96 5.40
CA LYS A 77 -10.48 12.34 5.42
C LYS A 77 -10.49 12.95 6.83
N TRP A 78 -11.54 12.68 7.62
CA TRP A 78 -11.65 13.14 9.01
C TRP A 78 -10.75 12.33 9.95
N ILE A 79 -10.72 11.02 9.77
CA ILE A 79 -9.94 10.08 10.59
C ILE A 79 -8.44 10.38 10.49
N MET A 80 -7.94 10.64 9.28
CA MET A 80 -6.53 10.95 9.04
C MET A 80 -6.11 12.37 9.48
N ALA A 81 -7.06 13.31 9.56
CA ALA A 81 -6.81 14.64 10.11
C ALA A 81 -6.59 14.59 11.65
N LEU A 82 -7.24 13.63 12.32
CA LEU A 82 -7.10 13.39 13.75
C LEU A 82 -5.82 12.59 14.08
N HIS A 83 -5.46 11.60 13.24
CA HIS A 83 -4.28 10.76 13.43
C HIS A 83 -3.51 10.58 12.11
N PRO A 84 -2.41 11.31 11.88
CA PRO A 84 -1.64 11.18 10.66
C PRO A 84 -0.96 9.81 10.58
N ILE A 85 -1.31 9.02 9.56
CA ILE A 85 -0.72 7.69 9.33
C ILE A 85 0.61 7.85 8.59
N ASN A 86 1.70 7.33 9.16
CA ASN A 86 3.00 7.26 8.49
C ASN A 86 2.99 6.09 7.48
N LEU A 87 2.91 6.41 6.20
CA LEU A 87 2.91 5.45 5.09
C LEU A 87 4.35 5.23 4.64
N THR A 88 4.80 3.98 4.69
CA THR A 88 6.08 3.56 4.11
C THR A 88 5.83 2.49 3.06
N THR A 89 6.18 2.81 1.81
CA THR A 89 6.15 1.87 0.70
C THR A 89 7.52 1.19 0.61
N CYS A 90 7.57 -0.12 0.81
CA CYS A 90 8.80 -0.91 0.63
C CYS A 90 8.61 -1.88 -0.54
N GLN A 91 9.40 -1.71 -1.60
CA GLN A 91 9.64 -2.77 -2.57
C GLN A 91 10.83 -3.59 -2.09
N ARG A 92 10.62 -4.89 -1.90
CA ARG A 92 11.73 -5.83 -1.79
C ARG A 92 11.46 -6.94 -2.80
N MET A 93 12.28 -7.00 -3.84
CA MET A 93 12.38 -8.18 -4.68
C MET A 93 12.66 -9.36 -3.76
N ILE A 94 11.77 -10.35 -3.77
CA ILE A 94 12.10 -11.68 -3.25
C ILE A 94 13.08 -12.24 -4.29
N ARG A 95 14.38 -12.17 -3.97
CA ARG A 95 15.44 -12.82 -4.74
C ARG A 95 15.39 -14.32 -4.49
#